data_AF-A0A4Q3URQ7-F1
#
_entry.id   AF-A0A4Q3URQ7-F1
#
_cell.length_a   1.000
_cell.length_b   1.000
_cell.length_c   1.000
_cell.angle_alpha   90.00
_cell.angle_beta   90.00
_cell.angle_gamma   90.00
#
_symmetry.space_group_name_H-M   'P 1'
#
loop_
_entity.id
_entity.type
_entity.pdbx_description
1 polymer ?
#
loop_
_entity_poly.entity_id
_entity_poly.type
_entity_poly.pdbx_seq_one_letter_code
_entity_poly.pdbx_strand_id
1 'polypeptide(L)'
;MKRDLFSADLPAEMKRHGEHRTLQLVNRLLDTHATARDAVKERLLSQSGDSENTFDPMLLDQERIFHLDQIREICIRYRLRFLESSRFSDGIPPEAVSKVQELEREHGCDISGFRIVAPASAFKLMNVNDPLLFAPVSNGYYYLVHQWGKDLSIWRKYRNWPIRNFANFVIIMQSTRKREKQK
;
A
#
# COMPACT_ATOMS: atom_id res chain seq x y z
N MET A 1 18.52 -62.36 36.56
CA MET A 1 18.97 -61.04 37.05
C MET A 1 19.58 -60.28 35.87
N LYS A 2 18.75 -59.58 35.08
CA LYS A 2 19.17 -58.65 34.03
C LYS A 2 18.32 -57.40 34.21
N ARG A 3 18.75 -56.54 35.12
CA ARG A 3 18.30 -55.14 35.18
C ARG A 3 19.42 -54.32 34.57
N ASP A 4 19.04 -53.16 34.04
CA ASP A 4 19.91 -52.01 33.78
C ASP A 4 20.62 -51.96 32.41
N LEU A 5 19.86 -51.75 31.33
CA LEU A 5 20.39 -51.11 30.11
C LEU A 5 19.42 -50.17 29.36
N PHE A 6 18.19 -49.92 29.86
CA PHE A 6 17.16 -49.22 29.06
C PHE A 6 16.74 -47.82 29.56
N SER A 7 17.44 -47.22 30.52
CA SER A 7 16.91 -46.05 31.25
C SER A 7 17.64 -44.72 31.02
N ALA A 8 18.72 -44.67 30.24
CA ALA A 8 19.54 -43.46 30.11
C ALA A 8 19.31 -42.63 28.82
N ASP A 9 18.76 -43.23 27.75
CA ASP A 9 18.63 -42.56 26.43
C ASP A 9 17.27 -41.87 26.17
N LEU A 10 16.24 -42.21 26.96
CA LEU A 10 14.87 -41.69 26.84
C LEU A 10 14.73 -40.14 26.87
N PRO A 11 15.44 -39.38 27.74
CA PRO A 11 15.25 -37.93 27.80
C PRO A 11 15.91 -37.17 26.63
N ALA A 12 16.94 -37.74 26.00
CA ALA A 12 17.64 -37.11 24.88
C ALA A 12 16.86 -37.27 23.55
N GLU A 13 16.27 -38.43 23.31
CA GLU A 13 15.43 -38.66 22.13
C GLU A 13 14.11 -37.86 22.18
N MET A 14 13.46 -37.76 23.35
CA MET A 14 12.23 -36.94 23.50
C MET A 14 12.47 -35.45 23.24
N LYS A 15 13.64 -34.90 23.64
CA LYS A 15 14.02 -33.52 23.32
C LYS A 15 14.20 -33.31 21.82
N ARG A 16 14.96 -34.19 21.15
CA ARG A 16 15.16 -34.13 19.69
C ARG A 16 13.84 -34.27 18.93
N HIS A 17 12.93 -35.12 19.40
CA HIS A 17 11.63 -35.33 18.77
C HIS A 17 10.68 -34.14 18.99
N GLY A 18 10.75 -33.49 20.16
CA GLY A 18 10.07 -32.22 20.44
C GLY A 18 10.58 -31.10 19.54
N GLU A 19 11.90 -30.97 19.41
CA GLU A 19 12.55 -30.01 18.50
C GLU A 19 12.17 -30.26 17.03
N HIS A 20 12.15 -31.52 16.60
CA HIS A 20 11.76 -31.84 15.23
C HIS A 20 10.29 -31.49 14.96
N ARG A 21 9.41 -31.70 15.94
CA ARG A 21 7.99 -31.32 15.85
C ARG A 21 7.79 -29.80 15.87
N THR A 22 8.54 -29.07 16.70
CA THR A 22 8.46 -27.61 16.73
C THR A 22 8.98 -27.01 15.43
N LEU A 23 10.08 -27.52 14.88
CA LEU A 23 10.61 -27.10 13.58
C LEU A 23 9.62 -27.40 12.44
N GLN A 24 8.99 -28.59 12.44
CA GLN A 24 7.95 -28.91 11.47
C GLN A 24 6.74 -27.98 11.58
N LEU A 25 6.32 -27.62 12.80
CA LEU A 25 5.22 -26.68 13.01
C LEU A 25 5.58 -25.29 12.51
N VAL A 26 6.78 -24.79 12.85
CA VAL A 26 7.28 -23.49 12.41
C VAL A 26 7.34 -23.44 10.88
N ASN A 27 7.90 -24.45 10.22
CA ASN A 27 7.95 -24.49 8.75
C ASN A 27 6.55 -24.48 8.14
N ARG A 28 5.60 -25.29 8.65
CA ARG A 28 4.21 -25.27 8.16
C ARG A 28 3.54 -23.91 8.32
N LEU A 29 3.77 -23.22 9.43
CA LEU A 29 3.25 -21.87 9.66
C LEU A 29 3.86 -20.88 8.67
N LEU A 30 5.18 -20.93 8.48
CA LEU A 30 5.88 -20.08 7.51
C LEU A 30 5.37 -20.31 6.08
N ASP A 31 5.18 -21.55 5.66
CA ASP A 31 4.65 -21.91 4.33
C ASP A 31 3.20 -21.41 4.13
N THR A 32 2.36 -21.54 5.17
CA THR A 32 0.99 -21.04 5.16
C THR A 32 0.96 -19.52 5.02
N HIS A 33 1.84 -18.81 5.74
CA HIS A 33 1.94 -17.35 5.62
C HIS A 33 2.56 -16.90 4.29
N ALA A 34 3.47 -17.68 3.71
CA ALA A 34 4.07 -17.38 2.42
C ALA A 34 3.03 -17.47 1.30
N THR A 35 2.28 -18.57 1.24
CA THR A 35 1.22 -18.78 0.22
C THR A 35 0.14 -17.69 0.28
N ALA A 36 -0.33 -17.32 1.46
CA ALA A 36 -1.28 -16.21 1.62
C ALA A 36 -0.69 -14.87 1.16
N ARG A 37 0.61 -14.61 1.39
CA ARG A 37 1.25 -13.35 0.95
C ARG A 37 1.38 -13.30 -0.55
N ASP A 38 1.72 -14.43 -1.16
CA ASP A 38 1.87 -14.51 -2.60
C ASP A 38 0.52 -14.38 -3.30
N ALA A 39 -0.56 -14.94 -2.74
CA ALA A 39 -1.92 -14.71 -3.23
C ALA A 39 -2.33 -13.22 -3.22
N VAL A 40 -1.99 -12.48 -2.14
CA VAL A 40 -2.25 -11.03 -2.08
C VAL A 40 -1.40 -10.26 -3.08
N LYS A 41 -0.11 -10.61 -3.24
CA LYS A 41 0.76 -9.99 -4.25
C LYS A 41 0.23 -10.20 -5.66
N GLU A 42 -0.19 -11.42 -6.00
CA GLU A 42 -0.81 -11.71 -7.29
C GLU A 42 -2.04 -10.85 -7.51
N ARG A 43 -2.92 -10.69 -6.50
CA ARG A 43 -4.10 -9.82 -6.60
C ARG A 43 -3.75 -8.34 -6.75
N LEU A 44 -2.72 -7.85 -6.06
CA LEU A 44 -2.21 -6.49 -6.20
C LEU A 44 -1.61 -6.23 -7.59
N LEU A 45 -1.03 -7.23 -8.23
CA LEU A 45 -0.45 -7.11 -9.57
C LEU A 45 -1.48 -7.42 -10.68
N SER A 46 -2.52 -8.18 -10.35
CA SER A 46 -3.59 -8.54 -11.28
C SER A 46 -4.43 -7.32 -11.64
N GLN A 47 -4.86 -7.25 -12.90
CA GLN A 47 -5.87 -6.32 -13.33
C GLN A 47 -7.25 -6.90 -12.97
N SER A 48 -7.68 -6.69 -11.73
CA SER A 48 -9.08 -6.91 -11.36
C SER A 48 -9.86 -5.65 -11.77
N GLY A 49 -10.97 -5.82 -12.48
CA GLY A 49 -11.90 -4.70 -12.75
C GLY A 49 -12.44 -4.08 -11.46
N ASP A 50 -13.29 -3.07 -11.56
CA ASP A 50 -14.00 -2.50 -10.40
C ASP A 50 -14.91 -3.57 -9.79
N SER A 51 -14.30 -4.35 -8.89
CA SER A 51 -14.91 -5.44 -8.15
C SER A 51 -15.44 -4.83 -6.87
N GLU A 52 -16.74 -4.96 -6.61
CA GLU A 52 -17.30 -4.52 -5.34
C GLU A 52 -16.83 -5.50 -4.25
N ASN A 53 -16.02 -4.99 -3.32
CA ASN A 53 -15.56 -5.79 -2.19
C ASN A 53 -16.62 -5.74 -1.10
N THR A 54 -16.96 -6.90 -0.54
CA THR A 54 -17.91 -7.00 0.58
C THR A 54 -17.18 -6.69 1.88
N PHE A 55 -17.07 -5.42 2.22
CA PHE A 55 -16.54 -5.00 3.52
C PHE A 55 -17.63 -5.03 4.58
N ASP A 56 -17.25 -5.40 5.81
CA ASP A 56 -18.10 -5.19 6.97
C ASP A 56 -18.10 -3.69 7.38
N PRO A 57 -19.23 -2.98 7.24
CA PRO A 57 -19.33 -1.56 7.56
C PRO A 57 -19.13 -1.25 9.05
N MET A 58 -19.29 -2.22 9.96
CA MET A 58 -19.07 -1.99 11.40
C MET A 58 -17.59 -1.95 11.77
N LEU A 59 -16.72 -2.56 10.97
CA LEU A 59 -15.28 -2.63 11.22
C LEU A 59 -14.48 -1.55 10.46
N LEU A 60 -15.12 -0.87 9.52
CA LEU A 60 -14.50 0.18 8.72
C LEU A 60 -14.32 1.48 9.52
N ASP A 61 -13.09 1.99 9.53
CA ASP A 61 -12.77 3.31 10.07
C ASP A 61 -13.24 4.42 9.11
N GLN A 62 -14.17 5.26 9.56
CA GLN A 62 -14.76 6.33 8.75
C GLN A 62 -13.73 7.39 8.32
N GLU A 63 -12.65 7.59 9.08
CA GLU A 63 -11.60 8.57 8.75
C GLU A 63 -10.76 8.13 7.54
N ARG A 64 -10.81 6.84 7.19
CA ARG A 64 -10.06 6.24 6.07
C ARG A 64 -10.92 6.01 4.84
N ILE A 65 -12.20 6.38 4.88
CA ILE A 65 -13.13 6.28 3.75
C ILE A 65 -13.10 7.59 2.98
N PHE A 66 -12.81 7.50 1.68
CA PHE A 66 -12.77 8.63 0.77
C PHE A 66 -13.71 8.43 -0.41
N HIS A 67 -14.44 9.48 -0.76
CA HIS A 67 -15.19 9.49 -2.02
C HIS A 67 -14.25 9.73 -3.20
N LEU A 68 -14.58 9.17 -4.37
CA LEU A 68 -13.81 9.38 -5.60
C LEU A 68 -13.56 10.87 -5.91
N ASP A 69 -14.51 11.74 -5.61
CA ASP A 69 -14.35 13.19 -5.84
C ASP A 69 -13.30 13.83 -4.94
N GLN A 70 -13.21 13.40 -3.68
CA GLN A 70 -12.20 13.87 -2.73
C GLN A 70 -10.80 13.41 -3.18
N ILE A 71 -10.69 12.14 -3.58
CA ILE A 71 -9.45 11.59 -4.15
C ILE A 71 -9.06 12.39 -5.40
N ARG A 72 -10.03 12.68 -6.29
CA ARG A 72 -9.78 13.48 -7.50
C ARG A 72 -9.27 14.88 -7.16
N GLU A 73 -9.85 15.55 -6.17
CA GLU A 73 -9.40 16.87 -5.75
C GLU A 73 -7.96 16.84 -5.22
N ILE A 74 -7.64 15.83 -4.39
CA ILE A 74 -6.28 15.59 -3.89
C ILE A 74 -5.33 15.34 -5.08
N CYS A 75 -5.71 14.49 -6.02
CA CYS A 75 -4.92 14.21 -7.22
C CYS A 75 -4.66 15.48 -8.04
N ILE A 76 -5.65 16.33 -8.27
CA ILE A 76 -5.47 17.59 -8.99
C ILE A 76 -4.57 18.54 -8.20
N ARG A 77 -4.83 18.71 -6.91
CA ARG A 77 -4.12 19.64 -6.01
C ARG A 77 -2.64 19.30 -5.91
N TYR A 78 -2.31 18.02 -5.81
CA TYR A 78 -0.93 17.54 -5.62
C TYR A 78 -0.30 16.99 -6.91
N ARG A 79 -1.01 17.06 -8.05
CA ARG A 79 -0.60 16.51 -9.36
C ARG A 79 -0.29 15.01 -9.29
N LEU A 80 -1.09 14.29 -8.52
CA LEU A 80 -1.04 12.83 -8.39
C LEU A 80 -1.97 12.19 -9.43
N ARG A 81 -1.77 10.91 -9.68
CA ARG A 81 -2.63 10.08 -10.53
C ARG A 81 -3.19 8.94 -9.69
N PHE A 82 -4.45 8.64 -9.90
CA PHE A 82 -5.12 7.47 -9.33
C PHE A 82 -5.14 6.38 -10.39
N LEU A 83 -4.31 5.36 -10.23
CA LEU A 83 -4.13 4.28 -11.20
C LEU A 83 -4.26 2.92 -10.52
N GLU A 84 -4.49 1.87 -11.30
CA GLU A 84 -4.44 0.49 -10.81
C GLU A 84 -3.06 0.16 -10.25
N SER A 85 -3.02 -0.65 -9.20
CA SER A 85 -1.79 -1.14 -8.59
C SER A 85 -0.89 -1.92 -9.55
N SER A 86 -1.48 -2.60 -10.55
CA SER A 86 -0.78 -3.33 -11.62
C SER A 86 0.19 -2.45 -12.42
N ARG A 87 -0.10 -1.15 -12.54
CA ARG A 87 0.73 -0.19 -13.31
C ARG A 87 1.82 0.46 -12.48
N PHE A 88 1.87 0.20 -11.17
CA PHE A 88 2.81 0.84 -10.27
C PHE A 88 4.22 0.24 -10.41
N SER A 89 5.16 1.05 -10.89
CA SER A 89 6.50 0.61 -11.28
C SER A 89 7.46 0.40 -10.11
N ASP A 90 7.23 1.11 -9.00
CA ASP A 90 8.16 1.16 -7.86
C ASP A 90 8.03 -0.05 -6.91
N GLY A 91 7.11 -0.99 -7.20
CA GLY A 91 6.86 -2.16 -6.38
C GLY A 91 6.15 -1.84 -5.07
N ILE A 92 5.27 -2.75 -4.64
CA ILE A 92 4.51 -2.57 -3.40
C ILE A 92 5.33 -3.16 -2.24
N PRO A 93 5.60 -2.40 -1.16
CA PRO A 93 6.42 -2.89 -0.06
C PRO A 93 5.70 -4.02 0.69
N PRO A 94 6.46 -4.90 1.36
CA PRO A 94 5.89 -6.01 2.12
C PRO A 94 4.99 -5.54 3.29
N GLU A 95 5.20 -4.32 3.78
CA GLU A 95 4.34 -3.69 4.80
C GLU A 95 2.91 -3.48 4.30
N ALA A 96 2.75 -2.99 3.08
CA ALA A 96 1.44 -2.80 2.46
C ALA A 96 0.73 -4.14 2.26
N VAL A 97 1.45 -5.17 1.79
CA VAL A 97 0.92 -6.54 1.64
C VAL A 97 0.44 -7.09 2.99
N SER A 98 1.22 -6.88 4.04
CA SER A 98 0.85 -7.34 5.39
C SER A 98 -0.39 -6.61 5.93
N LYS A 99 -0.54 -5.32 5.63
CA LYS A 99 -1.74 -4.55 5.99
C LYS A 99 -2.99 -4.97 5.22
N VAL A 100 -2.84 -5.32 3.94
CA VAL A 100 -3.95 -5.91 3.17
C VAL A 100 -4.39 -7.22 3.82
N GLN A 101 -3.46 -8.13 4.16
CA GLN A 101 -3.80 -9.40 4.81
C GLN A 101 -4.50 -9.23 6.16
N GLU A 102 -4.03 -8.28 6.97
CA GLU A 102 -4.67 -7.97 8.25
C GLU A 102 -6.13 -7.56 8.03
N LEU A 103 -6.38 -6.70 7.04
CA LEU A 103 -7.69 -6.22 6.69
C LEU A 103 -8.59 -7.34 6.13
N GLU A 104 -8.06 -8.20 5.25
CA GLU A 104 -8.77 -9.37 4.74
C GLU A 104 -9.18 -10.34 5.85
N ARG A 105 -8.31 -10.53 6.84
CA ARG A 105 -8.60 -11.38 8.00
C ARG A 105 -9.64 -10.75 8.93
N GLU A 106 -9.60 -9.43 9.12
CA GLU A 106 -10.56 -8.70 9.94
C GLU A 106 -11.97 -8.72 9.33
N HIS A 107 -12.07 -8.51 8.02
CA HIS A 107 -13.35 -8.48 7.31
C HIS A 107 -13.80 -9.85 6.79
N GLY A 108 -12.93 -10.87 6.81
CA GLY A 108 -13.22 -12.22 6.33
C GLY A 108 -13.48 -12.30 4.83
N CYS A 109 -12.90 -11.39 4.03
CA CYS A 109 -13.13 -11.30 2.59
C CYS A 109 -11.83 -11.11 1.80
N ASP A 110 -11.83 -11.56 0.54
CA ASP A 110 -10.74 -11.33 -0.40
C ASP A 110 -10.93 -10.00 -1.11
N ILE A 111 -10.01 -9.05 -0.87
CA ILE A 111 -10.07 -7.73 -1.46
C ILE A 111 -9.39 -7.73 -2.84
N SER A 112 -10.02 -7.08 -3.81
CA SER A 112 -9.53 -6.96 -5.17
C SER A 112 -9.73 -5.55 -5.73
N GLY A 113 -9.11 -5.27 -6.88
CA GLY A 113 -9.25 -3.97 -7.56
C GLY A 113 -8.47 -2.82 -6.91
N PHE A 114 -7.31 -3.11 -6.34
CA PHE A 114 -6.48 -2.12 -5.66
C PHE A 114 -6.06 -0.96 -6.58
N ARG A 115 -6.08 0.25 -6.04
CA ARG A 115 -5.68 1.47 -6.75
C ARG A 115 -4.68 2.25 -5.93
N ILE A 116 -3.69 2.82 -6.60
CA ILE A 116 -2.63 3.60 -5.97
C ILE A 116 -2.76 5.06 -6.43
N VAL A 117 -2.75 5.98 -5.46
CA VAL A 117 -2.51 7.38 -5.74
C VAL A 117 -1.01 7.64 -5.64
N ALA A 118 -0.40 7.98 -6.76
CA ALA A 118 1.02 8.31 -6.81
C ALA A 118 1.28 9.40 -7.87
N PRO A 119 2.36 10.19 -7.74
CA PRO A 119 2.73 11.16 -8.76
C PRO A 119 3.05 10.48 -10.10
N ALA A 120 2.80 11.17 -11.21
CA ALA A 120 3.03 10.63 -12.56
C ALA A 120 4.48 10.16 -12.80
N SER A 121 5.44 10.68 -12.03
CA SER A 121 6.84 10.27 -12.07
C SER A 121 7.11 8.94 -11.36
N ALA A 122 6.29 8.53 -10.37
CA ALA A 122 6.41 7.21 -9.70
C ALA A 122 6.10 6.04 -10.65
N PHE A 123 5.42 6.34 -11.75
CA PHE A 123 5.12 5.37 -12.81
C PHE A 123 6.22 5.32 -13.90
N LYS A 124 7.31 6.09 -13.75
CA LYS A 124 8.41 6.16 -14.73
C LYS A 124 9.80 6.08 -14.10
N LEU A 125 9.99 6.45 -12.84
CA LEU A 125 11.28 6.50 -12.17
C LEU A 125 11.18 5.93 -10.75
N MET A 126 12.19 5.10 -10.39
CA MET A 126 12.38 4.36 -9.11
C MET A 126 12.52 5.21 -7.84
N ASN A 127 12.05 6.45 -7.82
CA ASN A 127 12.29 7.35 -6.68
C ASN A 127 11.25 8.45 -6.60
N VAL A 128 10.00 8.09 -6.30
CA VAL A 128 9.00 9.12 -6.02
C VAL A 128 8.11 8.86 -4.81
N ASN A 129 8.20 9.85 -3.94
CA ASN A 129 7.51 10.14 -2.69
C ASN A 129 5.98 9.90 -2.66
N ASP A 130 5.60 9.01 -1.73
CA ASP A 130 4.30 8.82 -1.05
C ASP A 130 3.14 8.20 -1.85
N PRO A 131 3.24 6.93 -2.28
CA PRO A 131 2.09 6.17 -2.72
C PRO A 131 1.07 5.92 -1.58
N LEU A 132 -0.20 6.11 -1.92
CA LEU A 132 -1.35 5.75 -1.10
C LEU A 132 -2.07 4.58 -1.76
N LEU A 133 -2.30 3.50 -1.01
CA LEU A 133 -3.02 2.33 -1.49
C LEU A 133 -4.48 2.39 -1.03
N PHE A 134 -5.36 2.27 -2.01
CA PHE A 134 -6.79 2.26 -1.84
C PHE A 134 -7.39 0.92 -2.28
N ALA A 135 -8.41 0.48 -1.55
CA ALA A 135 -9.28 -0.63 -1.94
C ALA A 135 -10.69 -0.09 -2.26
N PRO A 136 -11.33 -0.53 -3.36
CA PRO A 136 -12.68 -0.12 -3.71
C PRO A 136 -13.67 -0.78 -2.75
N VAL A 137 -14.55 0.02 -2.14
CA VAL A 137 -15.59 -0.48 -1.22
C VAL A 137 -16.86 -0.73 -2.04
N SER A 138 -17.70 0.29 -2.16
CA SER A 138 -18.95 0.28 -2.91
C SER A 138 -19.33 1.70 -3.30
N ASN A 139 -20.11 1.89 -4.37
CA ASN A 139 -20.72 3.17 -4.73
C ASN A 139 -19.72 4.35 -4.86
N GLY A 140 -18.54 4.10 -5.42
CA GLY A 140 -17.50 5.13 -5.63
C GLY A 140 -16.72 5.55 -4.38
N TYR A 141 -16.88 4.82 -3.27
CA TYR A 141 -16.06 4.97 -2.08
C TYR A 141 -14.85 4.04 -2.11
N TYR A 142 -13.75 4.56 -1.60
CA TYR A 142 -12.47 3.87 -1.51
C TYR A 142 -11.97 3.95 -0.08
N TYR A 143 -11.44 2.83 0.40
CA TYR A 143 -10.82 2.75 1.71
C TYR A 143 -9.31 2.86 1.60
N LEU A 144 -8.71 3.73 2.42
CA LEU A 144 -7.26 3.88 2.51
C LEU A 144 -6.68 2.75 3.36
N VAL A 145 -6.03 1.79 2.69
CA VAL A 145 -5.42 0.62 3.35
C VAL A 145 -4.10 1.00 4.00
N HIS A 146 -3.21 1.63 3.22
CA HIS A 146 -1.88 1.95 3.69
C HIS A 146 -1.28 3.13 2.92
N GLN A 147 -0.44 3.87 3.63
CA GLN A 147 0.41 4.90 3.09
C GLN A 147 1.85 4.54 3.42
N TRP A 148 2.71 4.48 2.42
CA TRP A 148 4.15 4.31 2.63
C TRP A 148 4.92 5.37 1.85
N GLY A 149 6.08 5.75 2.38
CA GLY A 149 6.88 6.85 1.84
C GLY A 149 7.16 7.94 2.86
N LYS A 150 8.21 8.71 2.58
CA LYS A 150 8.59 9.88 3.36
C LYS A 150 8.03 11.11 2.64
N ASP A 151 7.03 11.73 3.27
CA ASP A 151 6.68 13.14 3.16
C ASP A 151 5.46 13.56 2.30
N LEU A 152 4.23 13.34 2.85
CA LEU A 152 3.07 14.23 2.66
C LEU A 152 3.35 15.63 3.25
N SER A 153 4.48 16.24 2.90
CA SER A 153 4.81 17.56 3.39
C SER A 153 3.92 18.59 2.72
N ILE A 154 3.19 19.32 3.57
CA ILE A 154 2.42 20.51 3.24
C ILE A 154 3.27 21.50 2.42
N TRP A 155 4.60 21.46 2.53
CA TRP A 155 5.53 22.26 1.72
C TRP A 155 5.43 22.00 0.20
N ARG A 156 5.02 20.80 -0.23
CA ARG A 156 4.76 20.51 -1.66
C ARG A 156 3.62 21.36 -2.22
N LYS A 157 2.62 21.71 -1.40
CA LYS A 157 1.48 22.58 -1.74
C LYS A 157 1.94 24.00 -2.08
N TYR A 158 2.89 24.53 -1.32
CA TYR A 158 3.36 25.91 -1.48
C TYR A 158 4.30 26.08 -2.68
N ARG A 159 5.18 25.10 -2.97
CA ARG A 159 6.13 25.17 -4.10
C ARG A 159 5.46 25.23 -5.47
N ASN A 160 4.29 24.60 -5.61
CA ASN A 160 3.59 24.48 -6.90
C ASN A 160 2.42 25.46 -7.06
N TRP A 161 2.18 26.32 -6.06
CA TRP A 161 1.15 27.36 -6.05
C TRP A 161 1.23 28.37 -7.22
N PRO A 162 2.41 28.78 -7.75
CA PRO A 162 2.44 29.81 -8.79
C PRO A 162 1.92 29.35 -10.17
N ILE A 163 1.62 28.07 -10.37
CA ILE A 163 1.13 27.52 -11.66
C ILE A 163 -0.41 27.45 -11.70
N ARG A 164 -1.10 27.77 -10.59
CA ARG A 164 -2.57 27.64 -10.50
C ARG A 164 -3.35 28.76 -11.19
N ASN A 165 -2.76 29.95 -11.34
CA ASN A 165 -3.38 31.09 -12.03
C ASN A 165 -2.60 31.43 -13.29
N PHE A 166 -3.20 31.26 -14.47
CA PHE A 166 -2.68 31.80 -15.74
C PHE A 166 -2.37 33.31 -15.65
N ALA A 167 -3.07 34.03 -14.76
CA ALA A 167 -2.83 35.43 -14.43
C ALA A 167 -1.43 35.70 -13.83
N ASN A 168 -0.87 34.79 -13.03
CA ASN A 168 0.48 34.97 -12.48
C ASN A 168 1.55 34.89 -13.57
N PHE A 169 1.32 34.06 -14.60
CA PHE A 169 2.22 33.97 -15.75
C PHE A 169 2.24 35.29 -16.54
N VAL A 170 1.07 35.92 -16.74
CA VAL A 170 0.96 37.24 -17.37
C VAL A 170 1.65 38.31 -16.55
N ILE A 171 1.49 38.33 -15.21
CA ILE A 171 2.16 39.30 -14.33
C ILE A 171 3.69 39.16 -14.39
N ILE A 172 4.22 37.92 -14.39
CA ILE A 172 5.66 37.67 -14.51
C ILE A 172 6.18 38.18 -15.87
N MET A 173 5.49 37.86 -16.97
CA MET A 173 5.81 38.35 -18.32
C MET A 173 5.78 39.88 -18.43
N GLN A 174 4.83 40.54 -17.78
CA GLN A 174 4.74 42.00 -17.82
C GLN A 174 5.83 42.66 -16.96
N SER A 175 6.27 41.99 -15.88
CA SER A 175 7.36 42.48 -15.03
C SER A 175 8.74 42.39 -15.70
N THR A 176 8.95 41.42 -16.59
CA THR A 176 10.20 41.28 -17.37
C THR A 176 10.25 42.30 -18.51
N ARG A 177 9.12 42.61 -19.16
CA ARG A 177 9.04 43.66 -20.20
C ARG A 177 9.33 45.08 -19.70
N LYS A 178 9.12 45.37 -18.41
CA LYS A 178 9.39 46.71 -17.85
C LYS A 178 10.88 46.96 -17.57
N ARG A 179 11.73 45.93 -17.61
CA ARG A 179 13.18 46.03 -17.41
C ARG A 179 13.99 46.30 -18.68
N GLU A 180 13.42 46.08 -19.87
CA GLU A 180 14.07 46.42 -21.15
C GLU A 180 13.87 47.87 -21.59
N LYS A 181 12.92 48.62 -20.98
CA LYS A 181 12.68 50.05 -21.30
C LYS A 181 13.44 51.04 -20.41
N GLN A 182 14.37 50.57 -19.59
CA GLN A 182 15.17 51.38 -18.65
C GLN A 182 16.69 51.17 -18.88
N LYS A 183 17.08 50.68 -20.06
CA LYS A 183 18.46 50.71 -20.56
C LYS A 183 18.51 51.53 -21.84
#